data_AF-A0A7L6N202-F1
#
_entry.id   AF-A0A7L6N202-F1
#
_cell.length_a   1.000
_cell.length_b   1.000
_cell.length_c   1.000
_cell.angle_alpha   90.00
_cell.angle_beta   90.00
_cell.angle_gamma   90.00
#
_symmetry.space_group_name_H-M   'P 1'
#
loop_
_entity.id
_entity.type
_entity.pdbx_description
1 polymer ?
#
loop_
_entity_poly.entity_id
_entity_poly.type
_entity_poly.pdbx_seq_one_letter_code
_entity_poly.pdbx_strand_id
1 'polypeptide(L)'
;MKEKIVYKKVKLHREYLKVQRDKLKVTGEDVSDKIGISYHYYAQIENGEKGCKLSVRMLLKMAQALEVDICNLIESEKAYIESYDKANKFNFNA
;
A
#
# COMPACT_ATOMS: atom_id res chain seq x y z
N MET A 1 30.45 4.76 21.27
CA MET A 1 29.15 4.17 20.90
C MET A 1 28.45 5.18 20.00
N LYS A 2 28.25 4.91 18.70
CA LYS A 2 27.48 5.81 17.83
C LYS A 2 26.01 5.45 18.00
N GLU A 3 25.20 6.38 18.52
CA GLU A 3 23.75 6.25 18.48
C GLU A 3 23.32 6.03 17.03
N LYS A 4 22.65 4.89 16.76
CA LYS A 4 21.95 4.70 15.49
C LYS A 4 20.82 5.72 15.46
N ILE A 5 20.93 6.74 14.62
CA ILE A 5 19.79 7.59 14.29
C ILE A 5 18.73 6.68 13.67
N VAL A 6 17.67 6.37 14.42
CA VAL A 6 16.53 5.61 13.93
C VAL A 6 15.66 6.59 13.15
N TYR A 7 15.95 6.78 11.86
CA TYR A 7 15.13 7.61 10.98
C TYR A 7 13.72 7.02 10.86
N LYS A 8 12.73 7.72 11.42
CA LYS A 8 11.32 7.33 11.36
C LYS A 8 10.77 7.69 9.98
N LYS A 9 10.65 6.70 9.09
CA LYS A 9 10.05 6.86 7.76
C LYS A 9 8.61 7.39 7.87
N VAL A 10 8.26 8.31 6.98
CA VAL A 10 6.88 8.79 6.83
C VAL A 10 6.06 7.63 6.27
N LYS A 11 5.01 7.25 7.00
CA LYS A 11 4.00 6.31 6.52
C LYS A 11 2.99 7.08 5.68
N LEU A 12 2.67 6.55 4.49
CA LEU A 12 1.57 7.03 3.67
C LEU A 12 0.61 5.88 3.43
N HIS A 13 -0.68 6.13 3.53
CA HIS A 13 -1.71 5.14 3.26
C HIS A 13 -1.92 4.98 1.75
N ARG A 14 -2.26 3.76 1.33
CA ARG A 14 -2.74 3.46 -0.02
C ARG A 14 -4.23 3.76 -0.11
N GLU A 15 -4.57 5.06 -0.06
CA GLU A 15 -5.97 5.52 -0.07
C GLU A 15 -6.77 4.97 -1.25
N TYR A 16 -6.12 4.72 -2.39
CA TYR A 16 -6.78 4.13 -3.56
C TYR A 16 -7.36 2.72 -3.28
N LEU A 17 -6.75 1.92 -2.39
CA LEU A 17 -7.30 0.62 -1.98
C LEU A 17 -8.54 0.79 -1.12
N LYS A 18 -8.47 1.68 -0.13
CA LYS A 18 -9.58 2.00 0.77
C LYS A 18 -10.78 2.55 -0.01
N VAL A 19 -10.55 3.53 -0.88
CA VAL A 19 -11.60 4.13 -1.72
C VAL A 19 -12.28 3.09 -2.58
N GLN A 20 -11.52 2.17 -3.20
CA GLN A 20 -12.11 1.13 -4.03
C GLN A 20 -12.90 0.11 -3.21
N ARG A 21 -12.38 -0.26 -2.04
CA ARG A 21 -13.06 -1.14 -1.09
C ARG A 21 -14.39 -0.55 -0.60
N ASP A 22 -14.39 0.73 -0.24
CA ASP A 22 -15.59 1.44 0.22
C ASP A 22 -16.63 1.57 -0.90
N LYS A 23 -16.22 1.75 -2.17
CA LYS A 23 -17.12 1.71 -3.34
C LYS A 23 -17.82 0.36 -3.51
N LEU A 24 -17.10 -0.73 -3.26
CA LEU A 24 -17.65 -2.09 -3.31
C LEU A 24 -18.43 -2.47 -2.04
N LYS A 25 -18.39 -1.63 -1.00
CA LYS A 25 -19.01 -1.90 0.32
C LYS A 25 -18.51 -3.18 0.97
N VAL A 26 -17.24 -3.52 0.78
CA VAL A 26 -16.58 -4.67 1.41
C VAL A 26 -15.62 -4.22 2.51
N THR A 27 -15.36 -5.07 3.49
CA THR A 27 -14.43 -4.81 4.59
C THR A 27 -13.00 -5.21 4.23
N GLY A 28 -12.01 -4.76 5.00
CA GLY A 28 -10.63 -5.21 4.79
C GLY A 28 -10.46 -6.71 5.04
N GLU A 29 -11.31 -7.29 5.89
CA GLU A 29 -11.37 -8.73 6.15
C GLU A 29 -11.86 -9.48 4.91
N ASP A 30 -12.97 -9.03 4.31
CA ASP A 30 -13.50 -9.59 3.05
C ASP A 30 -12.46 -9.59 1.93
N VAL A 31 -11.72 -8.48 1.76
CA VAL A 31 -10.66 -8.39 0.75
C VAL A 31 -9.52 -9.34 1.07
N SER A 32 -9.10 -9.41 2.34
CA SER A 32 -8.00 -10.28 2.77
C SER A 32 -8.31 -11.76 2.57
N ASP A 33 -9.56 -12.17 2.84
CA ASP A 33 -10.04 -13.52 2.61
C ASP A 33 -10.08 -13.84 1.10
N LYS A 34 -10.60 -12.92 0.28
CA LYS A 34 -10.68 -13.08 -1.18
C LYS A 34 -9.31 -13.25 -1.84
N ILE A 35 -8.26 -12.61 -1.32
CA ILE A 35 -6.89 -12.73 -1.84
C ILE A 35 -6.04 -13.79 -1.12
N GLY A 36 -6.56 -14.42 -0.07
CA GLY A 36 -5.90 -15.45 0.72
C GLY A 36 -4.69 -14.93 1.50
N ILE A 37 -4.87 -13.84 2.24
CA ILE A 37 -3.88 -13.32 3.21
C ILE A 37 -4.55 -13.00 4.54
N SER A 38 -3.77 -12.81 5.61
CA SER A 38 -4.35 -12.35 6.87
C SER A 38 -4.85 -10.91 6.79
N TYR A 39 -5.94 -10.61 7.49
CA TYR A 39 -6.43 -9.24 7.68
C TYR A 39 -5.32 -8.29 8.16
N HIS A 40 -4.49 -8.74 9.12
CA HIS A 40 -3.36 -7.94 9.60
C HIS A 40 -2.40 -7.58 8.47
N TYR A 41 -2.06 -8.53 7.59
CA TYR A 41 -1.18 -8.26 6.46
C TYR A 41 -1.82 -7.31 5.45
N TYR A 42 -3.12 -7.45 5.18
CA TYR A 42 -3.87 -6.50 4.36
C TYR A 42 -3.85 -5.09 4.96
N ALA A 43 -4.15 -4.95 6.25
CA ALA A 43 -4.14 -3.67 6.96
C ALA A 43 -2.75 -3.02 6.91
N GLN A 44 -1.67 -3.79 7.04
CA GLN A 44 -0.31 -3.28 6.87
C GLN A 44 -0.04 -2.78 5.44
N ILE A 45 -0.64 -3.37 4.42
CA ILE A 45 -0.52 -2.89 3.04
C ILE A 45 -1.31 -1.59 2.85
N GLU A 46 -2.59 -1.58 3.23
CA GLU A 46 -3.49 -0.42 3.08
C GLU A 46 -2.97 0.79 3.86
N ASN A 47 -2.43 0.58 5.07
CA ASN A 47 -1.85 1.64 5.91
C ASN A 47 -0.39 2.00 5.54
N GLY A 48 0.18 1.38 4.49
CA GLY A 48 1.54 1.70 4.02
C GLY A 48 2.69 1.25 4.94
N GLU A 49 2.45 0.25 5.77
CA GLU A 49 3.44 -0.35 6.65
C GLU A 49 4.29 -1.41 5.93
N LYS A 50 3.78 -1.96 4.81
CA LYS A 50 4.49 -2.94 3.97
C LYS A 50 5.25 -2.29 2.82
N GLY A 51 6.34 -1.61 3.18
CA GLY A 51 7.34 -1.10 2.23
C GLY A 51 6.76 -0.13 1.18
N CYS A 52 7.61 0.37 0.28
CA CYS A 52 7.13 1.31 -0.74
C CYS A 52 6.43 0.62 -1.93
N LYS A 53 6.70 -0.66 -2.21
CA LYS A 53 6.20 -1.34 -3.42
C LYS A 53 5.50 -2.64 -3.12
N LEU A 54 4.40 -2.88 -3.82
CA LEU A 54 3.77 -4.20 -3.92
C LEU A 54 4.36 -5.01 -5.06
N SER A 55 4.36 -6.34 -4.91
CA SER A 55 4.71 -7.24 -6.01
C SER A 55 3.60 -7.30 -7.05
N VAL A 56 3.94 -7.59 -8.31
CA VAL A 56 2.96 -7.80 -9.39
C VAL A 56 1.91 -8.84 -9.01
N ARG A 57 2.33 -9.94 -8.35
CA ARG A 57 1.41 -10.98 -7.86
C ARG A 57 0.39 -10.42 -6.87
N MET A 58 0.80 -9.52 -5.98
CA MET A 58 -0.12 -8.88 -5.03
C MET A 58 -1.05 -7.90 -5.74
N LEU A 59 -0.54 -7.10 -6.68
CA LEU A 59 -1.36 -6.19 -7.48
C LEU A 59 -2.43 -6.93 -8.28
N LEU A 60 -2.10 -8.07 -8.91
CA LEU A 60 -3.07 -8.92 -9.61
C LEU A 60 -4.17 -9.44 -8.69
N LYS A 61 -3.79 -9.94 -7.50
CA LYS A 61 -4.75 -10.39 -6.50
C LYS A 61 -5.68 -9.24 -6.05
N MET A 62 -5.12 -8.05 -5.81
CA MET A 62 -5.90 -6.88 -5.43
C MET A 62 -6.84 -6.43 -6.55
N ALA A 63 -6.40 -6.43 -7.80
CA ALA A 63 -7.23 -6.10 -8.95
C ALA A 63 -8.47 -7.01 -9.04
N GLN A 64 -8.27 -8.33 -8.86
CA GLN A 64 -9.36 -9.31 -8.83
C GLN A 64 -10.29 -9.10 -7.63
N ALA A 65 -9.75 -8.86 -6.44
CA ALA A 65 -10.56 -8.72 -5.24
C ALA A 65 -11.38 -7.43 -5.22
N LEU A 66 -10.78 -6.33 -5.71
CA LEU A 66 -11.35 -4.99 -5.73
C LEU A 66 -12.03 -4.62 -7.05
N GLU A 67 -12.23 -5.61 -7.94
CA GLU A 67 -12.97 -5.46 -9.20
C GLU A 67 -12.53 -4.22 -9.99
N VAL A 68 -11.21 -4.04 -10.06
CA VAL A 68 -10.58 -2.90 -10.71
C VAL A 68 -9.64 -3.39 -11.79
N ASP A 69 -9.67 -2.70 -12.92
CA ASP A 69 -8.73 -2.96 -14.00
C ASP A 69 -7.27 -2.86 -13.51
N ILE A 70 -6.44 -3.81 -13.93
CA ILE A 70 -5.06 -3.92 -13.45
C ILE A 70 -4.21 -2.73 -13.89
N CYS A 71 -4.46 -2.15 -15.06
CA CYS A 71 -3.71 -0.98 -15.53
C CYS A 71 -4.05 0.25 -14.66
N ASN A 72 -5.33 0.44 -14.33
CA ASN A 72 -5.76 1.51 -13.41
C ASN A 72 -5.16 1.35 -12.00
N LEU A 73 -5.08 0.11 -11.50
CA LEU A 73 -4.46 -0.18 -10.20
C LEU A 73 -2.96 0.12 -10.21
N ILE A 74 -2.26 -0.22 -11.30
CA ILE A 74 -0.83 0.06 -11.47
C ILE A 74 -0.56 1.56 -11.49
N GLU A 75 -1.37 2.37 -12.19
CA GLU A 75 -1.22 3.83 -12.18
C GLU A 75 -1.44 4.41 -10.77
N SER A 76 -2.39 3.85 -10.01
CA SER A 76 -2.63 4.25 -8.62
C SER A 76 -1.46 3.92 -7.69
N GLU A 77 -0.89 2.71 -7.81
CA GLU A 77 0.32 2.32 -7.04
C GLU A 77 1.55 3.14 -7.46
N LYS A 78 1.68 3.50 -8.75
CA LYS A 78 2.75 4.39 -9.21
C LYS A 78 2.65 5.77 -8.55
N ALA A 79 1.47 6.38 -8.54
CA ALA A 79 1.24 7.67 -7.88
C ALA A 79 1.51 7.60 -6.36
N TYR A 80 1.16 6.46 -5.72
CA TYR A 80 1.51 6.19 -4.34
C TYR A 80 3.03 6.15 -4.12
N ILE A 81 3.76 5.40 -4.96
CA ILE A 81 5.22 5.25 -4.88
C ILE A 81 5.89 6.62 -5.06
N GLU A 82 5.47 7.41 -6.04
CA GLU A 82 6.01 8.76 -6.27
C GLU A 82 5.79 9.67 -5.06
N SER A 83 4.61 9.62 -4.44
CA SER A 83 4.29 10.38 -3.22
C SER A 83 5.11 9.91 -2.02
N TYR A 84 5.25 8.59 -1.85
CA TYR A 84 6.06 7.99 -0.80
C TYR A 84 7.52 8.38 -0.94
N ASP A 85 8.07 8.30 -2.14
CA ASP A 85 9.43 8.68 -2.45
C ASP A 85 9.64 10.17 -2.21
N LYS A 86 8.72 11.03 -2.62
CA LYS A 86 8.77 12.48 -2.32
C LYS A 86 8.78 12.75 -0.81
N ALA A 87 7.92 12.09 -0.05
CA ALA A 87 7.84 12.25 1.40
C ALA A 87 9.09 11.73 2.15
N ASN A 88 9.81 10.77 1.57
CA ASN A 88 10.95 10.12 2.22
C ASN A 88 12.32 10.48 1.59
N LYS A 89 12.39 11.15 0.43
CA LYS A 89 13.63 11.61 -0.23
C LYS A 89 14.29 12.82 0.45
N PHE A 90 13.58 13.57 1.29
CA PHE A 90 14.15 14.73 2.02
C PHE A 90 14.90 14.38 3.32
N ASN A 91 15.11 13.10 3.64
CA ASN A 91 15.86 12.68 4.84
C ASN A 91 17.38 12.48 4.61
N PHE A 92 17.95 13.01 3.52
CA PHE A 92 19.31 12.71 3.06
C PHE A 92 20.23 13.92 2.80
N ASN A 93 19.93 15.10 3.35
CA ASN A 93 20.89 16.21 3.35
C ASN A 93 21.31 16.53 4.79
N ALA A 94 22.26 15.76 5.29
CA ALA A 94 23.14 16.10 6.42
C ALA A 94 24.56 15.62 6.08
#